data_AF-A0A842LDY7-F1
#
_entry.id   AF-A0A842LDY7-F1
#
_cell.length_a   1.000
_cell.length_b   1.000
_cell.length_c   1.000
_cell.angle_alpha   90.00
_cell.angle_beta   90.00
_cell.angle_gamma   90.00
#
_symmetry.space_group_name_H-M   'P 1'
#
loop_
_entity.id
_entity.type
_entity.pdbx_description
1 polymer ?
#
loop_
_entity_poly.entity_id
_entity_poly.type
_entity_poly.pdbx_seq_one_letter_code
_entity_poly.pdbx_strand_id
1 'polypeptide(L)'
;MKLEYDIRENLACDVWAIKGLGTLIVEIETGYVPPSHALDPTDYIKARIASKIARYSNYCNKFSLGAPPHYILPIPECFIRPPRFRTEEEVLEIKRYCDMYYSNPPVSIEEIYNSRIHSVFIIDVENAAVKETDPIDYINRCRQWYL
;
A
#
# COMPACT_ATOMS: atom_id res chain seq x y z
N MET A 1 8.24 14.86 11.86
CA MET A 1 7.38 13.68 11.65
C MET A 1 6.12 13.88 12.47
N LYS A 2 4.98 13.42 11.97
CA LYS A 2 3.68 13.41 12.64
C LYS A 2 3.09 12.01 12.52
N LEU A 3 2.37 11.57 13.54
CA LEU A 3 1.60 10.33 13.55
C LEU A 3 0.12 10.67 13.35
N GLU A 4 -0.63 9.76 12.73
CA GLU A 4 -2.08 9.92 12.49
C GLU A 4 -2.38 11.29 11.88
N TYR A 5 -1.69 11.61 10.78
CA TYR A 5 -1.72 12.94 10.18
C TYR A 5 -2.85 13.07 9.18
N ASP A 6 -3.74 14.03 9.41
CA ASP A 6 -4.79 14.41 8.46
C ASP A 6 -4.17 15.04 7.20
N ILE A 7 -4.19 14.30 6.09
CA ILE A 7 -3.73 14.75 4.77
C ILE A 7 -4.77 15.70 4.16
N ARG A 8 -6.06 15.32 4.28
CA ARG A 8 -7.22 16.10 3.86
C ARG A 8 -8.47 15.64 4.64
N GLU A 9 -9.59 16.29 4.39
CA GLU A 9 -10.88 15.88 4.96
C GLU A 9 -11.16 14.39 4.68
N ASN A 10 -11.40 13.61 5.74
CA ASN A 10 -11.64 12.16 5.71
C ASN A 10 -10.48 11.30 5.17
N LEU A 11 -9.23 11.78 5.21
CA LEU A 11 -8.06 10.98 4.87
C LEU A 11 -6.89 11.31 5.80
N ALA A 12 -6.62 10.42 6.76
CA ALA A 12 -5.46 10.48 7.63
C ALA A 12 -4.50 9.34 7.30
N CYS A 13 -3.19 9.58 7.42
CA CYS A 13 -2.18 8.53 7.29
C CYS A 13 -1.49 8.23 8.62
N ASP A 14 -0.96 7.02 8.75
CA ASP A 14 -0.33 6.57 9.99
C ASP A 14 0.94 7.37 10.32
N VAL A 15 1.80 7.61 9.32
CA VAL A 15 3.03 8.38 9.49
C VAL A 15 3.21 9.39 8.35
N TRP A 16 3.39 10.66 8.73
CA TRP A 16 3.79 11.74 7.83
C TRP A 16 5.16 12.28 8.20
N ALA A 17 6.06 12.42 7.23
CA ALA A 17 7.37 13.03 7.44
C ALA A 17 7.77 13.98 6.30
N ILE A 18 8.65 14.91 6.64
CA ILE A 18 9.23 15.87 5.71
C ILE A 18 10.75 15.75 5.84
N LYS A 19 11.45 15.65 4.71
CA LYS A 19 12.91 15.70 4.63
C LYS A 19 13.32 16.62 3.49
N GLY A 20 13.93 17.76 3.82
CA GLY A 20 14.19 18.82 2.85
C GLY A 20 12.88 19.31 2.23
N LEU A 21 12.78 19.25 0.90
CA LEU A 21 11.57 19.61 0.14
C LEU A 21 10.64 18.41 -0.15
N GLY A 22 11.01 17.21 0.29
CA GLY A 22 10.25 15.98 0.04
C GLY A 22 9.35 15.61 1.21
N THR A 23 8.21 15.01 0.89
CA THR A 23 7.25 14.42 1.82
C THR A 23 7.26 12.89 1.74
N LEU A 24 7.02 12.24 2.87
CA LEU A 24 6.93 10.79 3.01
C LEU A 24 5.63 10.45 3.74
N ILE A 25 4.84 9.55 3.16
CA ILE A 25 3.78 8.83 3.84
C ILE A 25 4.24 7.38 4.06
N VAL A 26 4.04 6.87 5.27
CA VAL A 26 4.12 5.43 5.55
C VAL A 26 2.78 4.96 6.14
N GLU A 27 2.16 4.00 5.47
CA GLU A 27 0.96 3.32 5.97
C GLU A 27 1.34 1.98 6.59
N ILE A 28 0.89 1.73 7.82
CA ILE A 28 1.18 0.53 8.59
C ILE A 28 0.03 -0.47 8.41
N GLU A 29 0.39 -1.69 8.07
CA GLU A 29 -0.53 -2.78 7.82
C GLU A 29 -0.15 -3.99 8.66
N THR A 30 -1.12 -4.52 9.41
CA THR A 30 -0.93 -5.59 10.39
C THR A 30 -1.52 -6.92 9.94
N GLY A 31 -2.13 -6.97 8.75
CA GLY A 31 -2.75 -8.18 8.21
C GLY A 31 -4.11 -8.53 8.81
N TYR A 32 -4.75 -7.60 9.51
CA TYR A 32 -6.09 -7.81 10.06
C TYR A 32 -7.12 -8.06 8.94
N VAL A 33 -7.86 -9.16 9.07
CA VAL A 33 -9.03 -9.50 8.24
C VAL A 33 -10.26 -9.55 9.14
N PRO A 34 -11.32 -8.78 8.86
CA PRO A 34 -12.55 -8.84 9.64
C PRO A 34 -13.28 -10.17 9.39
N PRO A 35 -14.08 -10.67 10.36
CA PRO A 35 -14.81 -11.93 10.21
C PRO A 35 -15.72 -12.00 8.97
N SER A 36 -16.23 -10.87 8.47
CA SER A 36 -17.04 -10.80 7.26
C SER A 36 -16.29 -11.25 6.00
N HIS A 37 -14.96 -11.21 6.01
CA HIS A 37 -14.07 -11.61 4.92
C HIS A 37 -13.28 -12.89 5.26
N ALA A 38 -13.81 -13.73 6.16
CA ALA A 38 -13.15 -14.98 6.54
C ALA A 38 -13.10 -16.01 5.41
N LEU A 39 -13.99 -15.91 4.41
CA LEU A 39 -14.05 -16.84 3.27
C LEU A 39 -13.18 -16.40 2.09
N ASP A 40 -12.78 -15.13 2.05
CA ASP A 40 -12.02 -14.48 0.99
C ASP A 40 -10.88 -13.56 1.52
N PRO A 41 -10.12 -13.98 2.55
CA PRO A 41 -9.20 -13.09 3.27
C PRO A 41 -8.08 -12.53 2.38
N THR A 42 -7.58 -13.35 1.45
CA THR A 42 -6.49 -12.97 0.55
C THR A 42 -6.92 -11.87 -0.41
N ASP A 43 -8.12 -11.98 -0.99
CA ASP A 43 -8.62 -11.01 -1.95
C ASP A 43 -8.98 -9.69 -1.27
N TYR A 44 -9.57 -9.76 -0.07
CA TYR A 44 -9.80 -8.60 0.78
C TYR A 44 -8.51 -7.84 1.07
N ILE A 45 -7.44 -8.54 1.49
CA ILE A 45 -6.15 -7.90 1.80
C ILE A 45 -5.49 -7.35 0.53
N LYS A 46 -5.52 -8.07 -0.60
CA LYS A 46 -5.02 -7.56 -1.89
C LYS A 46 -5.69 -6.23 -2.25
N ALA A 47 -7.02 -6.16 -2.15
CA ALA A 47 -7.77 -4.95 -2.39
C ALA A 47 -7.44 -3.83 -1.39
N ARG A 48 -7.24 -4.18 -0.11
CA ARG A 48 -6.82 -3.23 0.94
C ARG A 48 -5.48 -2.57 0.58
N ILE A 49 -4.46 -3.39 0.32
CA ILE A 49 -3.12 -2.93 -0.02
C ILE A 49 -3.14 -2.09 -1.30
N ALA A 50 -3.83 -2.56 -2.34
CA ALA A 50 -4.01 -1.80 -3.57
C ALA A 50 -4.67 -0.44 -3.32
N SER A 51 -5.75 -0.40 -2.53
CA SER A 51 -6.48 0.82 -2.23
C SER A 51 -5.65 1.83 -1.44
N LYS A 52 -4.81 1.36 -0.49
CA LYS A 52 -3.90 2.23 0.25
C LYS A 52 -2.84 2.83 -0.65
N ILE A 53 -2.15 2.01 -1.45
CA ILE A 53 -1.16 2.52 -2.40
C ILE A 53 -1.80 3.55 -3.34
N ALA A 54 -2.98 3.21 -3.89
CA ALA A 54 -3.69 4.07 -4.82
C ALA A 54 -4.11 5.42 -4.21
N ARG A 55 -4.61 5.43 -2.98
CA ARG A 55 -5.08 6.67 -2.34
C ARG A 55 -3.93 7.53 -1.87
N TYR A 56 -3.06 6.97 -1.05
CA TYR A 56 -2.11 7.76 -0.26
C TYR A 56 -0.91 8.21 -1.07
N SER A 57 -0.47 7.41 -2.04
CA SER A 57 0.77 7.76 -2.76
C SER A 57 0.66 9.03 -3.59
N ASN A 58 -0.55 9.43 -3.99
CA ASN A 58 -0.81 10.67 -4.71
C ASN A 58 -0.63 11.95 -3.85
N TYR A 59 -0.49 11.83 -2.53
CA TYR A 59 -0.35 12.97 -1.61
C TYR A 59 1.07 13.18 -1.08
N CYS A 60 2.06 12.46 -1.63
CA CYS A 60 3.43 12.55 -1.16
C CYS A 60 4.44 12.33 -2.27
N ASN A 61 5.71 12.69 -2.01
CA ASN A 61 6.80 12.43 -2.94
C ASN A 61 7.31 10.98 -2.84
N LYS A 62 7.21 10.37 -1.65
CA LYS A 62 7.53 8.97 -1.40
C LYS A 62 6.44 8.33 -0.58
N PHE A 63 5.91 7.24 -1.08
CA PHE A 63 4.93 6.40 -0.39
C PHE A 63 5.52 5.05 -0.05
N SER A 64 5.30 4.59 1.18
CA SER A 64 5.82 3.32 1.66
C SER A 64 4.74 2.58 2.46
N LEU A 65 4.85 1.26 2.50
CA LEU A 65 4.08 0.42 3.42
C LEU A 65 4.98 -0.06 4.54
N GLY A 66 4.44 -0.16 5.75
CA GLY A 66 5.09 -0.80 6.89
C GLY A 66 4.30 -2.03 7.31
N ALA A 67 4.97 -3.12 7.65
CA ALA A 67 4.33 -4.33 8.16
C ALA A 67 5.24 -5.07 9.16
N PRO A 68 4.66 -5.82 10.11
CA PRO A 68 5.44 -6.70 10.97
C PRO A 68 6.03 -7.88 10.18
N PRO A 69 7.13 -8.50 10.65
CA PRO A 69 7.85 -9.54 9.91
C PRO A 69 7.03 -10.82 9.64
N HIS A 70 5.98 -11.08 10.41
CA HIS A 70 5.10 -12.24 10.24
C HIS A 70 4.01 -12.03 9.17
N TYR A 71 3.87 -10.81 8.63
CA TYR A 71 2.83 -10.48 7.67
C TYR A 71 3.41 -10.15 6.29
N ILE A 72 2.97 -10.91 5.29
CA ILE A 72 3.32 -10.69 3.89
C ILE A 72 2.30 -9.75 3.26
N LEU A 73 2.76 -8.61 2.75
CA LEU A 73 1.97 -7.64 2.02
C LEU A 73 1.80 -8.10 0.56
N PRO A 74 0.57 -8.42 0.11
CA PRO A 74 0.35 -8.79 -1.29
C PRO A 74 0.29 -7.53 -2.16
N ILE A 75 1.46 -6.93 -2.42
CA ILE A 75 1.60 -5.73 -3.24
C ILE A 75 1.39 -6.10 -4.72
N PRO A 76 0.43 -5.47 -5.41
CA PRO A 76 0.25 -5.68 -6.85
C PRO A 76 1.46 -5.18 -7.66
N GLU A 77 1.93 -6.00 -8.60
CA GLU A 77 3.15 -5.71 -9.38
C GLU A 77 3.06 -4.43 -10.22
N CYS A 78 1.86 -4.00 -10.61
CA CYS A 78 1.70 -2.73 -11.32
C CYS A 78 2.22 -1.54 -10.49
N PHE A 79 2.11 -1.58 -9.16
CA PHE A 79 2.49 -0.46 -8.30
C PHE A 79 4.00 -0.32 -8.04
N ILE A 80 4.80 -1.36 -8.29
CA ILE A 80 6.27 -1.27 -8.16
C ILE A 80 6.94 -0.64 -9.39
N ARG A 81 6.27 -0.68 -10.54
CA ARG A 81 6.74 -0.10 -11.81
C ARG A 81 6.34 1.38 -11.92
N PRO A 82 7.09 2.22 -12.63
CA PRO A 82 6.66 3.59 -12.94
C PRO A 82 5.32 3.64 -13.70
N PRO A 83 4.47 4.66 -13.47
CA PRO A 83 3.15 4.81 -14.13
C PRO A 83 3.13 4.59 -15.64
N ARG A 84 4.11 5.15 -16.36
CA ARG A 84 4.24 5.05 -17.82
C ARG A 84 4.35 3.62 -18.39
N PHE A 85 4.59 2.62 -17.55
CA PHE A 85 4.71 1.22 -17.97
C PHE A 85 3.45 0.40 -17.69
N ARG A 86 2.39 1.00 -17.13
CA ARG A 86 1.13 0.30 -16.85
C ARG A 86 0.26 0.22 -18.08
N THR A 87 -0.41 -0.91 -18.24
CA THR A 87 -1.47 -1.06 -19.25
C THR A 87 -2.81 -0.66 -18.65
N GLU A 88 -3.77 -0.38 -19.52
CA GLU A 88 -5.13 -0.06 -19.11
C GLU A 88 -5.80 -1.26 -18.42
N GLU A 89 -5.54 -2.48 -18.90
CA GLU A 89 -6.07 -3.71 -18.34
C GLU A 89 -5.63 -3.91 -16.89
N GLU A 90 -4.35 -3.67 -16.57
CA GLU A 90 -3.83 -3.76 -15.20
C GLU A 90 -4.56 -2.77 -14.27
N VAL A 91 -4.78 -1.54 -14.75
CA VAL A 91 -5.44 -0.50 -13.96
C VAL A 91 -6.92 -0.82 -13.72
N LEU A 92 -7.61 -1.31 -14.74
CA LEU A 92 -9.00 -1.74 -14.64
C LEU A 92 -9.16 -2.97 -13.74
N GLU A 93 -8.21 -3.89 -13.77
CA GLU A 93 -8.19 -5.05 -12.86
C GLU A 93 -8.09 -4.58 -11.40
N ILE A 94 -7.14 -3.70 -11.08
CA ILE A 94 -7.02 -3.13 -9.73
C ILE A 94 -8.28 -2.37 -9.33
N LYS A 95 -8.86 -1.59 -10.24
CA LYS A 95 -10.12 -0.87 -10.00
C LYS A 95 -11.23 -1.83 -9.59
N ARG A 96 -11.40 -2.94 -10.33
CA ARG A 96 -12.40 -3.96 -10.02
C ARG A 96 -12.19 -4.58 -8.64
N TYR A 97 -10.95 -4.95 -8.29
CA TYR A 97 -10.64 -5.48 -6.96
C TYR A 97 -10.95 -4.47 -5.85
N CYS A 98 -10.54 -3.21 -6.02
CA CYS A 98 -10.85 -2.15 -5.06
C CYS A 98 -12.36 -1.93 -4.92
N ASP A 99 -13.13 -1.97 -6.00
CA ASP A 99 -14.59 -1.76 -5.95
C ASP A 99 -15.34 -2.88 -5.24
N MET A 100 -14.83 -4.10 -5.27
CA MET A 100 -15.43 -5.23 -4.56
C MET A 100 -15.40 -5.05 -3.04
N TYR A 101 -14.35 -4.41 -2.49
CA TYR A 101 -14.10 -4.40 -1.04
C TYR A 101 -13.96 -3.00 -0.43
N TYR A 102 -13.64 -1.97 -1.22
CA TYR A 102 -13.26 -0.61 -0.79
C TYR A 102 -13.90 0.47 -1.68
N SER A 103 -15.23 0.45 -1.79
CA SER A 103 -16.01 1.34 -2.64
C SER A 103 -16.42 2.68 -2.00
N ASN A 104 -16.12 2.92 -0.71
CA ASN A 104 -16.52 4.14 -0.02
C ASN A 104 -15.39 4.83 0.78
N PRO A 105 -14.83 5.96 0.31
CA PRO A 105 -15.02 6.50 -1.04
C PRO A 105 -14.35 5.59 -2.07
N PRO A 106 -14.78 5.53 -3.33
CA PRO A 106 -14.14 4.67 -4.33
C PRO A 106 -12.76 5.21 -4.74
N VAL A 107 -11.85 4.33 -5.16
CA VAL A 107 -10.56 4.72 -5.76
C VAL A 107 -10.78 5.00 -7.24
N SER A 108 -10.31 6.15 -7.73
CA SER A 108 -10.39 6.51 -9.15
C SER A 108 -9.34 5.79 -10.02
N ILE A 109 -9.62 5.70 -11.32
CA ILE A 109 -8.66 5.17 -12.31
C ILE A 109 -7.38 6.01 -12.32
N GLU A 110 -7.51 7.34 -12.21
CA GLU A 110 -6.36 8.26 -12.19
C GLU A 110 -5.48 8.03 -10.95
N GLU A 111 -6.09 7.86 -9.77
CA GLU A 111 -5.35 7.53 -8.56
C GLU A 111 -4.55 6.23 -8.72
N ILE A 112 -5.17 5.18 -9.27
CA ILE A 112 -4.47 3.90 -9.53
C ILE A 112 -3.35 4.09 -10.55
N TYR A 113 -3.63 4.79 -11.65
CA TYR A 113 -2.70 4.99 -12.75
C TYR A 113 -1.44 5.73 -12.29
N ASN A 114 -1.57 6.76 -11.46
CA ASN A 114 -0.46 7.62 -11.03
C ASN A 114 0.29 7.11 -9.79
N SER A 115 -0.25 6.12 -9.09
CA SER A 115 0.29 5.67 -7.81
C SER A 115 1.57 4.86 -7.92
N ARG A 116 2.41 4.87 -6.88
CA ARG A 116 3.63 4.04 -6.83
C ARG A 116 4.08 3.81 -5.39
N ILE A 117 4.50 2.59 -5.09
CA ILE A 117 5.21 2.29 -3.85
C ILE A 117 6.73 2.47 -4.03
N HIS A 118 7.38 3.08 -3.05
CA HIS A 118 8.79 3.45 -3.10
C HIS A 118 9.67 2.60 -2.19
N SER A 119 9.14 2.15 -1.05
CA SER A 119 9.79 1.18 -0.19
C SER A 119 8.78 0.41 0.67
N VAL A 120 9.24 -0.69 1.24
CA VAL A 120 8.52 -1.46 2.24
C VAL A 120 9.36 -1.48 3.52
N PHE A 121 8.75 -1.21 4.66
CA PHE A 121 9.37 -1.27 5.97
C PHE A 121 8.94 -2.54 6.70
N ILE A 122 9.90 -3.34 7.13
CA ILE A 122 9.67 -4.46 8.04
C ILE A 122 9.91 -3.96 9.46
N ILE A 123 8.86 -4.02 10.28
CA ILE A 123 8.81 -3.39 11.60
C ILE A 123 8.82 -4.48 12.65
N ASP A 124 9.97 -4.67 13.28
CA ASP A 124 10.14 -5.55 14.42
C ASP A 124 9.86 -4.74 15.69
N VAL A 125 8.62 -4.85 16.17
CA VAL A 125 8.15 -4.15 17.37
C VAL A 125 8.84 -4.67 18.63
N GLU A 126 9.16 -5.96 18.66
CA GLU A 126 9.75 -6.64 19.84
C GLU A 126 11.16 -6.14 20.10
N ASN A 127 11.94 -5.91 19.04
CA ASN A 127 13.31 -5.41 19.12
C ASN A 127 13.43 -3.90 18.83
N ALA A 128 12.30 -3.19 18.68
CA ALA A 128 12.25 -1.78 18.28
C ALA A 128 13.13 -1.46 17.06
N ALA A 129 13.09 -2.35 16.06
CA ALA A 129 13.92 -2.27 14.87
C ALA A 129 13.07 -2.12 13.60
N VAL A 130 13.60 -1.37 12.63
CA VAL A 130 12.95 -1.18 11.33
C VAL A 130 13.97 -1.45 10.23
N LYS A 131 13.57 -2.26 9.25
CA LYS A 131 14.36 -2.52 8.04
C LYS A 131 13.61 -2.04 6.81
N GLU A 132 14.21 -1.12 6.07
CA GLU A 132 13.72 -0.71 4.76
C GLU A 132 14.16 -1.74 3.70
N THR A 133 13.27 -2.03 2.75
CA THR A 133 13.57 -2.85 1.58
C THR A 133 12.99 -2.21 0.32
N ASP A 134 13.69 -2.41 -0.79
CA ASP A 134 13.18 -2.07 -2.12
C ASP A 134 11.93 -2.94 -2.43
N PRO A 135 10.88 -2.39 -3.08
CA PRO A 135 9.67 -3.15 -3.38
C PRO A 135 9.90 -4.33 -4.32
N ILE A 136 10.83 -4.26 -5.28
CA ILE A 136 11.14 -5.36 -6.20
C ILE A 136 11.80 -6.49 -5.41
N ASP A 137 12.77 -6.16 -4.55
CA ASP A 137 13.41 -7.14 -3.68
C ASP A 137 12.42 -7.80 -2.71
N TYR A 138 11.47 -7.01 -2.18
CA TYR A 138 10.41 -7.52 -1.31
C TYR A 138 9.53 -8.53 -2.06
N ILE A 139 9.00 -8.15 -3.23
CA ILE A 139 8.15 -9.03 -4.04
C ILE A 139 8.90 -10.30 -4.43
N ASN A 140 10.16 -10.21 -4.86
CA ASN A 140 10.95 -11.38 -5.22
C ASN A 140 11.12 -12.38 -4.07
N ARG A 141 11.30 -11.90 -2.83
CA ARG A 141 11.38 -12.77 -1.63
C ARG A 141 10.03 -13.40 -1.28
N CYS A 142 8.96 -12.67 -1.50
CA CYS A 142 7.61 -13.08 -1.13
C CYS A 142 6.90 -13.89 -2.22
N ARG A 143 7.36 -13.81 -3.48
CA ARG A 143 6.70 -14.37 -4.67
C ARG A 143 6.20 -15.79 -4.49
N GLN A 144 7.05 -16.67 -3.96
CA GLN A 144 6.75 -18.09 -3.75
C GLN A 144 5.59 -18.38 -2.76
N TRP A 145 5.12 -17.37 -2.02
CA TRP A 145 4.13 -17.53 -0.95
C TRP A 145 2.76 -16.90 -1.28
N TYR A 146 2.66 -15.99 -2.26
CA TYR A 146 1.41 -15.25 -2.52
C TYR A 146 1.09 -14.91 -3.98
N LEU A 147 2.04 -15.14 -4.91
CA LEU A 147 1.87 -14.97 -6.37
C LEU A 147 1.90 -16.34 -7.05
#